data_AF-A0A495R5Z2-F1
#
_entry.id   AF-A0A495R5Z2-F1
#
_cell.length_a   1.000
_cell.length_b   1.000
_cell.length_c   1.000
_cell.angle_alpha   90.00
_cell.angle_beta   90.00
_cell.angle_gamma   90.00
#
_symmetry.space_group_name_H-M   'P 1'
#
loop_
_entity.id
_entity.type
_entity.pdbx_description
1 polymer ?
#
loop_
_entity_poly.entity_id
_entity_poly.type
_entity_poly.pdbx_seq_one_letter_code
_entity_poly.pdbx_strand_id
1 'polypeptide(L)'
;MSKAEAGAAESPQIDEQTLQDDEPQTLSRDEMFEMLSNRRRRYILHYLHDTEGPATLSDLAEQIAAWENDTRIQNISASERKTVYTSLQQFHLPKMDKTGAVEFDQRAGEVTITDAAQELDVYLEVVDRYDIPWSFYYIGFSAIGTILVTLSWLGVAPFAVIPDMGWTVFLLAALLVSSASHYLLTRRMRVGAGEAPPEVENA
;
A
#
# COMPACT_ATOMS: atom_id res chain seq x y z
N MET A 1 -24.84 -61.16 43.03
CA MET A 1 -25.77 -60.28 43.76
C MET A 1 -24.91 -59.30 44.55
N SER A 2 -24.34 -58.24 43.97
CA SER A 2 -24.93 -56.96 43.56
C SER A 2 -25.52 -56.14 44.71
N LYS A 3 -24.69 -55.31 45.38
CA LYS A 3 -24.97 -53.90 45.74
C LYS A 3 -23.75 -53.25 46.42
N ALA A 4 -23.26 -52.13 45.86
CA ALA A 4 -22.52 -51.02 46.50
C ALA A 4 -21.99 -50.16 45.34
N GLU A 5 -22.65 -49.05 45.00
CA GLU A 5 -22.50 -47.70 45.56
C GLU A 5 -21.59 -46.84 44.68
N ALA A 6 -22.13 -45.66 44.38
CA ALA A 6 -21.63 -44.69 43.44
C ALA A 6 -20.43 -43.93 44.03
N GLY A 7 -19.36 -43.83 43.25
CA GLY A 7 -18.27 -42.86 43.45
C GLY A 7 -18.13 -42.06 42.16
N ALA A 8 -18.36 -40.76 42.25
CA ALA A 8 -18.28 -39.81 41.15
C ALA A 8 -16.90 -39.88 40.46
N ALA A 9 -16.90 -40.16 39.16
CA ALA A 9 -15.73 -39.98 38.31
C ALA A 9 -15.78 -38.55 37.76
N GLU A 10 -14.81 -37.76 38.20
CA GLU A 10 -14.51 -36.40 37.76
C GLU A 10 -14.20 -36.40 36.26
N SER A 11 -14.95 -35.61 35.49
CA SER A 11 -14.71 -35.43 34.05
C SER A 11 -13.33 -34.80 33.83
N PRO A 12 -12.48 -35.31 32.93
CA PRO A 12 -11.29 -34.60 32.52
C PRO A 12 -11.74 -33.36 31.73
N GLN A 13 -11.49 -32.17 32.28
CA GLN A 13 -11.55 -30.93 31.51
C GLN A 13 -10.47 -31.01 30.44
N ILE A 14 -10.88 -31.15 29.18
CA ILE A 14 -9.99 -30.96 28.04
C ILE A 14 -9.73 -29.46 27.98
N ASP A 15 -8.49 -29.08 28.26
CA ASP A 15 -8.01 -27.71 28.19
C ASP A 15 -8.04 -27.27 26.72
N GLU A 16 -9.03 -26.46 26.33
CA GLU A 16 -9.22 -25.90 24.97
C GLU A 16 -8.17 -24.82 24.62
N GLN A 17 -6.98 -24.88 25.22
CA GLN A 17 -5.87 -23.96 24.94
C GLN A 17 -4.73 -24.70 24.27
N THR A 18 -4.86 -25.14 23.02
CA THR A 18 -3.69 -25.54 22.20
C THR A 18 -4.01 -25.75 20.72
N LEU A 19 -4.85 -24.94 20.09
CA LEU A 19 -4.91 -24.86 18.63
C LEU A 19 -5.25 -23.41 18.24
N GLN A 20 -4.26 -22.51 18.31
CA GLN A 20 -4.28 -21.29 17.52
C GLN A 20 -3.33 -21.51 16.35
N ASP A 21 -3.93 -21.40 15.18
CA ASP A 21 -3.45 -21.82 13.89
C ASP A 21 -2.11 -21.20 13.49
N ASP A 22 -1.30 -22.02 12.85
CA ASP A 22 -0.14 -21.67 12.04
C ASP A 22 -0.66 -21.09 10.70
N GLU A 23 -1.45 -20.00 10.78
CA GLU A 23 -1.81 -19.21 9.60
C GLU A 23 -0.56 -18.41 9.19
N PRO A 24 -0.19 -18.39 7.88
CA PRO A 24 0.88 -17.53 7.41
C PRO A 24 0.57 -16.10 7.87
N GLN A 25 1.48 -15.48 8.61
CA GLN A 25 1.25 -14.18 9.25
C GLN A 25 1.11 -13.08 8.19
N THR A 26 -0.08 -12.95 7.62
CA THR A 26 -0.42 -11.86 6.71
C THR A 26 -0.55 -10.59 7.54
N LEU A 27 0.25 -9.57 7.22
CA LEU A 27 0.17 -8.25 7.86
C LEU A 27 -1.26 -7.69 7.77
N SER A 28 -1.80 -7.22 8.89
CA SER A 28 -3.10 -6.53 8.86
C SER A 28 -3.00 -5.23 8.06
N ARG A 29 -4.11 -4.83 7.43
CA ARG A 29 -4.19 -3.57 6.65
C ARG A 29 -3.79 -2.34 7.47
N ASP A 30 -4.17 -2.29 8.73
CA ASP A 30 -3.83 -1.16 9.60
C ASP A 30 -2.34 -1.13 9.95
N GLU A 31 -1.73 -2.29 10.14
CA GLU A 31 -0.29 -2.44 10.38
C GLU A 31 0.51 -2.04 9.14
N MET A 32 0.05 -2.43 7.95
CA MET A 32 0.62 -1.98 6.68
C MET A 32 0.56 -0.45 6.53
N PHE A 33 -0.59 0.17 6.76
CA PHE A 33 -0.71 1.63 6.68
C PHE A 33 0.19 2.32 7.70
N GLU A 34 0.32 1.76 8.91
CA GLU A 34 1.25 2.28 9.91
C GLU A 34 2.70 2.20 9.42
N MET A 35 3.09 1.12 8.74
CA MET A 35 4.42 0.98 8.12
C MET A 35 4.67 2.04 7.06
N LEU A 36 3.75 2.20 6.13
CA LEU A 36 3.94 3.06 4.97
C LEU A 36 3.76 4.54 5.27
N SER A 37 3.15 4.88 6.41
CA SER A 37 2.99 6.26 6.87
C SER A 37 4.33 7.00 7.01
N ASN A 38 5.43 6.29 7.23
CA ASN A 38 6.75 6.87 7.44
C ASN A 38 7.67 6.67 6.22
N ARG A 39 8.26 7.78 5.73
CA ARG A 39 9.17 7.78 4.57
C ARG A 39 10.34 6.81 4.72
N ARG A 40 10.99 6.77 5.89
CA ARG A 40 12.14 5.88 6.13
C ARG A 40 11.73 4.40 6.07
N ARG A 41 10.55 4.04 6.57
CA ARG A 41 10.05 2.65 6.50
C ARG A 41 9.77 2.23 5.06
N ARG A 42 9.23 3.12 4.22
CA ARG A 42 9.08 2.86 2.79
C ARG A 42 10.42 2.64 2.10
N TYR A 43 11.44 3.43 2.42
CA TYR A 43 12.79 3.27 1.88
C TYR A 43 13.44 1.94 2.29
N ILE A 44 13.24 1.51 3.54
CA ILE A 44 13.71 0.20 3.99
C ILE A 44 13.07 -0.91 3.15
N LEU A 45 11.74 -0.90 3.01
CA LEU A 45 11.03 -1.92 2.23
C LEU A 45 11.48 -1.93 0.76
N HIS A 46 11.60 -0.76 0.13
CA HIS A 46 12.07 -0.65 -1.25
C HIS A 46 13.49 -1.20 -1.41
N TYR A 47 14.41 -0.85 -0.50
CA TYR A 47 15.78 -1.38 -0.55
C TYR A 47 15.84 -2.89 -0.40
N LEU A 48 15.08 -3.44 0.55
CA LEU A 48 15.08 -4.87 0.83
C LEU A 48 14.34 -5.68 -0.25
N HIS A 49 13.38 -5.08 -0.93
CA HIS A 49 12.68 -5.72 -2.05
C HIS A 49 13.64 -6.04 -3.20
N ASP A 50 14.55 -5.12 -3.52
CA ASP A 50 15.51 -5.27 -4.61
C ASP A 50 16.79 -6.02 -4.19
N THR A 51 16.92 -6.34 -2.90
CA THR A 51 18.08 -7.05 -2.36
C THR A 51 17.79 -8.53 -2.23
N GLU A 52 18.60 -9.36 -2.90
CA GLU A 52 18.56 -10.81 -2.69
C GLU A 52 19.22 -11.17 -1.35
N GLY A 53 18.40 -11.47 -0.33
CA GLY A 53 18.86 -11.96 0.98
C GLY A 53 19.04 -10.88 2.05
N PRO A 54 19.75 -11.20 3.16
CA PRO A 54 19.92 -10.27 4.28
C PRO A 54 20.74 -9.04 3.89
N ALA A 55 20.24 -7.85 4.23
CA ALA A 55 20.98 -6.60 4.10
C ALA A 55 21.57 -6.17 5.44
N THR A 56 22.73 -5.51 5.42
CA THR A 56 23.29 -4.95 6.65
C THR A 56 22.62 -3.63 6.99
N LEU A 57 22.49 -3.34 8.29
CA LEU A 57 22.02 -2.04 8.78
C LEU A 57 22.92 -0.89 8.30
N SER A 58 24.21 -1.14 8.08
CA SER A 58 25.12 -0.13 7.56
C SER A 58 24.77 0.24 6.13
N ASP A 59 24.54 -0.75 5.26
CA ASP A 59 24.19 -0.53 3.86
C ASP A 59 22.82 0.15 3.73
N LEU A 60 21.84 -0.30 4.51
CA LEU A 60 20.54 0.37 4.65
C LEU A 60 20.70 1.84 5.06
N ALA A 61 21.51 2.13 6.07
CA ALA A 61 21.71 3.49 6.54
C ALA A 61 22.39 4.38 5.49
N GLU A 62 23.33 3.84 4.72
CA GLU A 62 24.01 4.56 3.65
C GLU A 62 23.08 4.88 2.49
N GLN A 63 22.36 3.88 1.99
CA GLN A 63 21.44 4.06 0.87
C GLN A 63 20.27 4.98 1.25
N ILE A 64 19.70 4.80 2.44
CA ILE A 64 18.59 5.65 2.91
C ILE A 64 19.08 7.08 3.13
N ALA A 65 20.27 7.30 3.69
CA ALA A 65 20.83 8.65 3.81
C ALA A 65 21.06 9.31 2.43
N ALA A 66 21.49 8.54 1.43
CA ALA A 66 21.67 9.00 0.07
C ALA A 66 20.33 9.46 -0.55
N TRP A 67 19.27 8.64 -0.43
CA TRP A 67 17.93 9.00 -0.88
C TRP A 67 17.31 10.17 -0.11
N GLU A 68 17.58 10.31 1.20
CA GLU A 68 17.05 11.41 1.99
C GLU A 68 17.66 12.77 1.62
N ASN A 69 18.92 12.79 1.20
CA ASN A 69 19.68 13.99 0.84
C ASN A 69 19.82 14.19 -0.67
N ASP A 70 19.09 13.42 -1.47
CA ASP A 70 19.14 13.44 -2.93
C ASP A 70 20.58 13.45 -3.49
N THR A 71 21.36 12.47 -3.05
CA THR A 71 22.77 12.36 -3.43
C THR A 71 23.19 10.91 -3.55
N ARG A 72 24.43 10.68 -3.97
CA ARG A 72 25.01 9.33 -4.03
C ARG A 72 25.63 8.95 -2.70
N ILE A 73 25.72 7.65 -2.41
CA ILE A 73 26.34 7.13 -1.19
C ILE A 73 27.74 7.73 -0.96
N GLN A 74 28.57 7.89 -2.00
CA GLN A 74 29.91 8.48 -1.83
C GLN A 74 29.94 9.95 -1.37
N ASN A 75 28.82 10.66 -1.46
CA ASN A 75 28.71 12.08 -1.11
C ASN A 75 28.08 12.30 0.28
N ILE A 76 27.59 11.25 0.94
CA ILE A 76 26.99 11.38 2.27
C ILE A 76 28.07 11.60 3.33
N SER A 77 27.82 12.52 4.25
CA SER A 77 28.68 12.74 5.40
C SER A 77 28.54 11.62 6.44
N ALA A 78 29.59 11.41 7.22
CA ALA A 78 29.54 10.45 8.33
C ALA A 78 28.45 10.80 9.36
N SER A 79 28.13 12.09 9.53
CA SER A 79 27.04 12.56 10.40
C SER A 79 25.65 12.19 9.88
N GLU A 80 25.41 12.33 8.58
CA GLU A 80 24.13 11.95 7.94
C GLU A 80 23.91 10.44 8.08
N ARG A 81 24.91 9.64 7.68
CA ARG A 81 24.88 8.18 7.84
C ARG A 81 24.61 7.75 9.28
N LYS A 82 25.34 8.32 10.24
CA LYS A 82 25.17 7.98 11.67
C LYS A 82 23.78 8.32 12.20
N THR A 83 23.20 9.43 11.73
CA THR A 83 21.85 9.85 12.12
C THR A 83 20.82 8.86 11.64
N VAL A 84 20.89 8.46 10.36
CA VAL A 84 19.99 7.45 9.79
C VAL A 84 20.18 6.10 10.49
N TYR A 85 21.41 5.61 10.61
CA TYR A 85 21.74 4.36 11.31
C TYR A 85 21.10 4.28 12.69
N THR A 86 21.27 5.33 13.50
CA THR A 86 20.73 5.38 14.87
C THR A 86 19.20 5.33 14.85
N SER A 87 18.56 6.07 13.93
CA SER A 87 17.12 6.07 13.76
C SER A 87 16.58 4.70 13.37
N LEU A 88 17.25 4.03 12.42
CA LEU A 88 16.88 2.70 11.94
C LEU A 88 16.95 1.68 13.08
N GLN A 89 18.09 1.62 13.78
CA GLN A 89 18.33 0.71 14.90
C GLN A 89 17.33 0.89 16.03
N GLN A 90 17.01 2.13 16.42
CA GLN A 90 16.26 2.41 17.65
C GLN A 90 14.75 2.46 17.45
N PHE A 91 14.27 2.87 16.27
CA PHE A 91 12.86 3.18 16.07
C PHE A 91 12.24 2.41 14.91
N HIS A 92 12.86 2.41 13.73
CA HIS A 92 12.22 1.87 12.54
C HIS A 92 12.26 0.35 12.53
N LEU A 93 13.45 -0.25 12.55
CA LEU A 93 13.60 -1.70 12.43
C LEU A 93 12.94 -2.46 13.59
N PRO A 94 13.09 -2.08 14.87
CA PRO A 94 12.40 -2.79 15.95
C PRO A 94 10.87 -2.73 15.86
N LYS A 95 10.30 -1.71 15.22
CA LYS A 95 8.85 -1.60 15.03
C LYS A 95 8.39 -2.40 13.81
N MET A 96 9.16 -2.39 12.72
CA MET A 96 8.90 -3.18 11.52
C MET A 96 9.00 -4.69 11.81
N ASP A 97 9.96 -5.07 12.65
CA ASP A 97 10.15 -6.43 13.17
C ASP A 97 8.97 -6.91 14.00
N LYS A 98 8.51 -6.07 14.94
CA LYS A 98 7.29 -6.36 15.73
C LYS A 98 6.03 -6.54 14.91
N THR A 99 5.91 -5.84 13.79
CA THR A 99 4.78 -6.02 12.89
C THR A 99 4.94 -7.23 11.99
N GLY A 100 6.14 -7.83 11.87
CA GLY A 100 6.41 -8.93 10.94
C GLY A 100 6.66 -8.46 9.50
N ALA A 101 7.01 -7.20 9.30
CA ALA A 101 7.30 -6.64 7.97
C ALA A 101 8.75 -6.88 7.53
N VAL A 102 9.65 -7.05 8.50
CA VAL A 102 11.05 -7.45 8.31
C VAL A 102 11.42 -8.35 9.48
N GLU A 103 12.51 -9.10 9.34
CA GLU A 103 13.20 -9.74 10.45
C GLU A 103 14.46 -8.93 10.73
N PHE A 104 14.61 -8.42 11.95
CA PHE A 104 15.79 -7.65 12.34
C PHE A 104 16.61 -8.35 13.43
N ASP A 105 17.77 -8.89 13.03
CA ASP A 105 18.76 -9.36 14.00
C ASP A 105 19.63 -8.19 14.48
N GLN A 106 19.33 -7.69 15.68
CA GLN A 106 20.08 -6.61 16.32
C GLN A 106 21.55 -6.96 16.63
N ARG A 107 21.86 -8.25 16.81
CA ARG A 107 23.21 -8.71 17.16
C ARG A 107 24.08 -8.82 15.93
N ALA A 108 23.52 -9.36 14.84
CA ALA A 108 24.20 -9.44 13.55
C ALA A 108 24.20 -8.09 12.82
N GLY A 109 23.21 -7.23 13.09
CA GLY A 109 22.98 -6.00 12.35
C GLY A 109 22.43 -6.28 10.95
N GLU A 110 21.67 -7.36 10.79
CA GLU A 110 21.13 -7.84 9.52
C GLU A 110 19.61 -7.70 9.52
N VAL A 111 19.08 -7.31 8.36
CA VAL A 111 17.65 -7.11 8.13
C VAL A 111 17.26 -7.88 6.88
N THR A 112 16.18 -8.66 6.98
CA THR A 112 15.62 -9.39 5.84
C THR A 112 14.15 -9.03 5.70
N ILE A 113 13.66 -8.86 4.47
CA ILE A 113 12.23 -8.71 4.22
C ILE A 113 11.52 -10.04 4.47
N THR A 114 10.33 -10.01 5.07
CA THR A 114 9.51 -11.22 5.26
C THR A 114 8.70 -11.51 3.99
N ASP A 115 8.32 -12.78 3.79
CA ASP A 115 7.46 -13.20 2.68
C ASP A 115 6.13 -12.39 2.67
N ALA A 116 5.56 -12.14 3.86
CA ALA A 116 4.35 -11.35 4.03
C ALA A 116 4.49 -9.90 3.55
N ALA A 117 5.68 -9.30 3.66
CA ALA A 117 5.96 -7.97 3.16
C ALA A 117 6.37 -7.97 1.67
N GLN A 118 6.87 -9.08 1.15
CA GLN A 118 7.24 -9.22 -0.27
C GLN A 118 6.01 -9.33 -1.18
N GLU A 119 4.94 -10.00 -0.73
CA GLU A 119 3.66 -10.04 -1.45
C GLU A 119 2.89 -8.70 -1.42
N LEU A 120 3.33 -7.75 -0.58
CA LEU A 120 2.64 -6.49 -0.29
C LEU A 120 2.74 -5.45 -1.41
N ASP A 121 3.75 -5.53 -2.28
CA ASP A 121 3.98 -4.56 -3.36
C ASP A 121 2.76 -4.46 -4.31
N VAL A 122 2.00 -5.56 -4.44
CA VAL A 122 0.75 -5.63 -5.20
C VAL A 122 -0.36 -4.74 -4.63
N TYR A 123 -0.35 -4.43 -3.32
CA TYR A 123 -1.40 -3.63 -2.67
C TYR A 123 -1.10 -2.13 -2.64
N LEU A 124 0.14 -1.70 -2.93
CA LEU A 124 0.60 -0.32 -2.77
C LEU A 124 0.88 0.43 -4.07
N GLU A 125 0.97 -0.28 -5.19
CA GLU A 125 0.97 0.32 -6.54
C GLU A 125 -0.28 1.18 -6.84
N VAL A 126 -1.28 1.26 -5.93
CA VAL A 126 -2.60 1.89 -6.16
C VAL A 126 -2.96 2.97 -5.13
N VAL A 127 -1.99 3.73 -4.61
CA VAL A 127 -2.33 5.03 -3.97
C VAL A 127 -1.38 6.12 -4.46
N ASP A 128 -1.43 6.36 -5.77
CA ASP A 128 -0.89 7.57 -6.36
C ASP A 128 -1.63 8.79 -5.78
N ARG A 129 -0.90 9.67 -5.10
CA ARG A 129 -1.44 10.88 -4.44
C ARG A 129 -1.98 11.93 -5.45
N TYR A 130 -1.94 11.61 -6.74
CA TYR A 130 -2.47 12.39 -7.86
C TYR A 130 -3.65 11.72 -8.58
N ASP A 131 -4.23 10.65 -8.05
CA ASP A 131 -5.46 10.10 -8.61
C ASP A 131 -6.63 11.05 -8.27
N ILE A 132 -7.12 11.80 -9.26
CA ILE A 132 -8.35 12.59 -9.12
C ILE A 132 -9.42 11.65 -8.57
N PRO A 133 -9.97 11.89 -7.37
CA PRO A 133 -10.86 10.91 -6.74
C PRO A 133 -12.00 10.59 -7.70
N TRP A 134 -12.15 9.31 -8.02
CA TRP A 134 -13.15 8.76 -8.92
C TRP A 134 -14.56 9.32 -8.66
N SER A 135 -14.87 9.58 -7.39
CA SER A 135 -16.10 10.24 -6.95
C SER A 135 -16.33 11.59 -7.62
N PHE A 136 -15.33 12.45 -7.75
CA PHE A 136 -15.46 13.76 -8.41
C PHE A 136 -15.71 13.62 -9.92
N TYR A 137 -15.13 12.62 -10.57
CA TYR A 137 -15.42 12.33 -11.97
C TYR A 137 -16.89 11.92 -12.17
N TYR A 138 -17.39 10.98 -11.37
CA TYR A 138 -18.78 10.53 -11.46
C TYR A 138 -19.78 11.62 -11.04
N ILE A 139 -19.45 12.40 -10.00
CA ILE A 139 -20.28 13.54 -9.56
C ILE A 139 -20.31 14.64 -10.63
N GLY A 140 -19.16 14.99 -11.22
CA GLY A 140 -19.09 15.98 -12.29
C GLY A 140 -19.84 15.53 -13.54
N PHE A 141 -19.63 14.28 -13.96
CA PHE A 141 -20.31 13.70 -15.12
C PHE A 141 -21.82 13.61 -14.91
N SER A 142 -22.26 13.14 -13.74
CA SER A 142 -23.70 13.06 -13.41
C SER A 142 -24.33 14.45 -13.27
N ALA A 143 -23.65 15.44 -12.68
CA ALA A 143 -24.13 16.81 -12.60
C ALA A 143 -24.28 17.44 -14.00
N ILE A 144 -23.27 17.30 -14.86
CA ILE A 144 -23.31 17.82 -16.24
C ILE A 144 -24.43 17.14 -17.04
N GLY A 145 -24.53 15.80 -16.97
CA GLY A 145 -25.60 15.06 -17.64
C GLY A 145 -26.99 15.49 -17.15
N THR A 146 -27.17 15.65 -15.84
CA THR A 146 -28.43 16.09 -15.24
C THR A 146 -28.79 17.51 -15.69
N ILE A 147 -27.83 18.44 -15.72
CA ILE A 147 -28.06 19.82 -16.18
C ILE A 147 -28.47 19.83 -17.65
N LEU A 148 -27.77 19.09 -18.53
CA LEU A 148 -28.07 19.04 -19.96
C LEU A 148 -29.47 18.47 -20.22
N VAL A 149 -29.83 17.36 -19.58
CA VAL A 149 -31.15 16.74 -19.71
C VAL A 149 -32.24 17.67 -19.17
N THR A 150 -32.01 18.34 -18.04
CA THR A 150 -32.97 19.29 -17.44
C THR A 150 -33.19 20.51 -18.33
N LEU A 151 -32.13 21.08 -18.91
CA LEU A 151 -32.22 22.20 -19.84
C LEU A 151 -32.94 21.82 -21.14
N SER A 152 -32.70 20.60 -21.65
CA SER A 152 -33.43 20.05 -22.80
C SER A 152 -34.92 19.91 -22.49
N TRP A 153 -35.26 19.31 -21.34
CA TRP A 153 -36.65 19.12 -20.90
C TRP A 153 -37.41 20.44 -20.68
N LEU A 154 -36.73 21.47 -20.18
CA LEU A 154 -37.27 22.82 -20.00
C LEU A 154 -37.41 23.63 -21.31
N GLY A 155 -36.95 23.09 -22.45
CA GLY A 155 -37.05 23.77 -23.73
C GLY A 155 -36.08 24.95 -23.90
N VAL A 156 -34.97 24.98 -23.14
CA VAL A 156 -34.00 26.07 -23.20
C VAL A 156 -33.17 25.97 -24.48
N ALA A 157 -33.17 27.02 -25.30
CA ALA A 157 -32.31 27.09 -26.49
C ALA A 157 -30.82 27.24 -26.07
N PRO A 158 -29.87 26.58 -26.77
CA PRO A 158 -30.02 25.73 -27.96
C PRO A 158 -30.32 24.25 -27.67
N PHE A 159 -30.40 23.85 -26.39
CA PHE A 159 -30.49 22.45 -25.97
C PHE A 159 -31.78 21.73 -26.41
N ALA A 160 -32.85 22.50 -26.62
CA ALA A 160 -34.14 22.02 -27.11
C ALA A 160 -34.18 21.67 -28.62
N VAL A 161 -33.16 22.06 -29.39
CA VAL A 161 -33.09 21.79 -30.84
C VAL A 161 -32.66 20.34 -31.13
N ILE A 162 -32.03 19.70 -30.16
CA ILE A 162 -31.51 18.34 -30.28
C ILE A 162 -32.63 17.35 -29.87
N PRO A 163 -32.92 16.30 -30.67
CA PRO A 163 -33.86 15.26 -30.28
C PRO A 163 -33.50 14.63 -28.94
N ASP A 164 -34.48 14.24 -28.11
CA ASP A 164 -34.24 13.72 -26.75
C ASP A 164 -33.22 12.57 -26.69
N MET A 165 -33.22 11.71 -27.72
CA MET A 165 -32.25 10.60 -27.84
C MET A 165 -30.81 11.09 -28.14
N GLY A 166 -30.64 12.27 -28.73
CA GLY A 166 -29.33 12.84 -29.07
C GLY A 166 -28.45 13.07 -27.84
N TRP A 167 -29.04 13.52 -26.72
CA TRP A 167 -28.31 13.70 -25.47
C TRP A 167 -27.88 12.38 -24.83
N THR A 168 -28.73 11.34 -24.92
CA THR A 168 -28.37 10.01 -24.41
C THR A 168 -27.19 9.42 -25.19
N VAL A 169 -27.17 9.55 -26.52
CA VAL A 169 -26.08 9.08 -27.38
C VAL A 169 -24.80 9.88 -27.11
N PHE A 170 -24.90 11.20 -26.94
CA PHE A 170 -23.77 12.07 -26.61
C PHE A 170 -23.12 11.69 -25.27
N LEU A 171 -23.93 11.52 -24.22
CA LEU A 171 -23.42 11.15 -22.89
C LEU A 171 -22.78 9.76 -22.90
N LEU A 172 -23.38 8.78 -23.58
CA LEU A 172 -22.80 7.45 -23.73
C LEU A 172 -21.47 7.47 -24.51
N ALA A 173 -21.38 8.26 -25.58
CA ALA A 173 -20.15 8.41 -26.35
C ALA A 173 -19.04 9.07 -25.52
N ALA A 174 -19.36 10.12 -24.76
CA ALA A 174 -18.41 10.79 -23.86
C ALA A 174 -17.89 9.84 -22.77
N LEU A 175 -18.79 9.05 -22.17
CA LEU A 175 -18.43 8.02 -21.18
C LEU A 175 -17.50 6.97 -21.79
N LEU A 176 -17.80 6.51 -23.01
CA LEU A 176 -17.03 5.47 -23.69
C LEU A 176 -15.63 5.98 -24.08
N VAL A 177 -15.52 7.21 -24.58
CA VAL A 177 -14.22 7.85 -24.86
C VAL A 177 -13.42 8.03 -23.59
N SER A 178 -14.04 8.49 -22.50
CA SER A 178 -13.37 8.68 -21.22
C SER A 178 -12.92 7.35 -20.59
N SER A 179 -13.75 6.31 -20.67
CA SER A 179 -13.44 4.96 -20.21
C SER A 179 -12.29 4.34 -21.02
N ALA A 180 -12.33 4.49 -22.35
CA ALA A 180 -11.26 4.01 -23.22
C ALA A 180 -9.94 4.78 -22.98
N SER A 181 -10.02 6.09 -22.80
CA SER A 181 -8.86 6.93 -22.49
C SER A 181 -8.25 6.50 -21.16
N HIS A 182 -9.07 6.25 -20.16
CA HIS A 182 -8.61 5.78 -18.87
C HIS A 182 -7.99 4.38 -18.94
N TYR A 183 -8.67 3.41 -19.58
CA TYR A 183 -8.14 2.06 -19.78
C TYR A 183 -6.78 2.06 -20.50
N LEU A 184 -6.60 2.94 -21.48
CA LEU A 184 -5.35 3.04 -22.25
C LEU A 184 -4.24 3.80 -21.51
N LEU A 185 -4.58 4.81 -20.70
CA LEU A 185 -3.62 5.56 -19.88
C LEU A 185 -3.12 4.72 -18.70
N THR A 186 -4.02 4.02 -17.99
CA THR A 186 -3.65 3.14 -16.87
C THR A 186 -2.80 1.97 -17.36
N ARG A 187 -3.00 1.47 -18.59
CA ARG A 187 -2.13 0.46 -19.21
C ARG A 187 -0.69 0.93 -19.47
N ARG A 188 -0.45 2.24 -19.55
CA ARG A 188 0.90 2.82 -19.75
C ARG A 188 1.63 3.08 -18.44
N MET A 189 0.94 3.07 -17.30
CA MET A 189 1.51 3.29 -15.97
C MET A 189 1.80 1.97 -15.26
N ARG A 190 2.42 1.00 -15.95
CA ARG A 190 3.12 -0.09 -15.26
C ARG A 190 4.42 0.51 -14.71
N VAL A 191 4.42 0.81 -13.41
CA VAL A 191 5.51 1.50 -12.71
C VAL A 191 6.29 0.45 -11.93
N GLY A 192 7.50 0.15 -12.39
CA GLY A 192 8.39 -0.82 -11.74
C GLY A 192 9.72 -0.98 -12.47
N ALA A 193 10.25 0.10 -13.06
CA ALA A 193 11.47 0.07 -13.88
C ALA A 193 12.49 1.15 -13.49
N GLY A 194 12.40 1.70 -12.28
CA GLY A 194 13.33 2.70 -11.76
C GLY A 194 14.19 2.11 -10.65
N GLU A 195 15.50 2.39 -10.68
CA GLU A 195 16.47 1.99 -9.65
C GLU A 195 16.32 2.79 -8.32
N ALA A 196 15.31 3.66 -8.20
CA ALA A 196 15.11 4.56 -7.07
C ALA A 196 13.62 4.76 -6.70
N PRO A 197 13.31 5.05 -5.43
CA PRO A 197 11.93 5.33 -5.00
C PRO A 197 11.34 6.57 -5.70
N PRO A 198 10.03 6.60 -5.98
CA PRO A 198 9.38 7.68 -6.71
C PRO A 198 9.47 9.06 -6.03
N GLU A 199 9.72 9.11 -4.72
CA GLU A 199 9.90 10.38 -4.00
C GLU A 199 11.28 11.03 -4.19
N VAL A 200 12.25 10.30 -4.76
CA VAL A 200 13.60 10.82 -5.07
C VAL A 200 13.66 11.36 -6.49
N GLU A 201 12.97 10.73 -7.44
CA GLU A 201 12.97 11.14 -8.85
C GLU A 201 12.22 12.46 -9.13
N ASN A 202 11.39 12.92 -8.18
CA ASN A 202 10.56 14.13 -8.30
C ASN A 202 11.00 15.30 -7.39
N ALA A 203 12.16 15.20 -6.74
CA ALA A 203 12.72 16.26 -5.89
C ALA A 203 13.60 17.24 -6.69
#